data_AF-A0A8H4JAW4-F1
#
_entry.id   AF-A0A8H4JAW4-F1
#
_cell.length_a   1.000
_cell.length_b   1.000
_cell.length_c   1.000
_cell.angle_alpha   90.00
_cell.angle_beta   90.00
_cell.angle_gamma   90.00
#
_symmetry.space_group_name_H-M   'P 1'
#
loop_
_entity.id
_entity.type
_entity.pdbx_description
1 polymer ?
#
loop_
_entity_poly.entity_id
_entity_poly.type
_entity_poly.pdbx_seq_one_letter_code
_entity_poly.pdbx_strand_id
1 'polypeptide(L)'
;MAAPTSPAQAQGDFEKQIQPENHATNDFPDEEKEHDSDGGSEVKQDGVKRVEAITKVWSPGMMWAVFIFLYLVNFVDTLLQAVHSSLVPYVTSSFSQHGLLAITSVFGSIIAGVSKLAIAKIIDIRGRNEGFLLMVLIILIGMIMKACCKNVETYAAGHTFYWVGHVGLSYIIDVVLSDMTTLRNRMIMFGLYMSPRLASTFGGPKIAELFFKYSTYRWAFGSFCIILVFFSIPVSAIFMYHETKAKKLGYLPEKSQRSIWDSIKYYFVEFDVVGMILTIAGFSLILTPLNIATRAPNGWKTDYIIA
;
A
#
# COMPACT_ATOMS: atom_id res chain seq x y z
N MET A 1 21.19 65.47 22.04
CA MET A 1 20.34 65.64 23.25
C MET A 1 19.27 64.56 23.23
N ALA A 2 18.91 64.03 24.40
CA ALA A 2 18.47 62.66 24.67
C ALA A 2 17.08 62.20 24.15
N ALA A 3 16.89 60.87 24.19
CA ALA A 3 15.74 60.01 23.84
C ALA A 3 14.54 60.11 24.85
N PRO A 4 13.44 59.30 24.81
CA PRO A 4 13.30 57.83 24.55
C PRO A 4 12.16 57.42 23.57
N THR A 5 12.34 56.43 22.67
CA THR A 5 12.04 54.96 22.70
C THR A 5 10.63 54.50 23.14
N SER A 6 9.94 53.77 22.24
CA SER A 6 8.89 52.78 22.56
C SER A 6 8.93 51.63 21.53
N PRO A 7 8.93 50.34 21.95
CA PRO A 7 8.82 49.18 21.08
C PRO A 7 7.42 48.52 21.12
N ALA A 8 6.97 47.97 19.98
CA ALA A 8 5.78 47.12 19.89
C ALA A 8 6.19 45.68 19.56
N GLN A 9 5.88 44.74 20.46
CA GLN A 9 5.90 43.29 20.19
C GLN A 9 4.83 42.55 21.01
N ALA A 10 4.21 41.59 20.31
CA ALA A 10 3.72 40.28 20.74
C ALA A 10 2.55 40.20 21.74
N GLN A 11 1.48 39.53 21.28
CA GLN A 11 0.35 39.09 22.10
C GLN A 11 0.26 37.57 21.97
N GLY A 12 0.36 36.88 23.11
CA GLY A 12 0.18 35.45 23.29
C GLY A 12 -0.31 35.15 24.71
N ASP A 13 -1.28 34.23 24.77
CA ASP A 13 -1.78 33.40 25.88
C ASP A 13 -2.20 34.01 27.23
N PHE A 14 -3.40 33.64 27.70
CA PHE A 14 -3.65 32.95 28.98
C PHE A 14 -5.17 32.75 29.17
N GLU A 15 -5.64 31.50 29.33
CA GLU A 15 -6.47 31.13 30.49
C GLU A 15 -6.83 29.63 30.50
N LYS A 16 -6.22 28.93 31.46
CA LYS A 16 -6.71 27.71 32.09
C LYS A 16 -6.53 27.95 33.59
N GLN A 17 -7.60 27.76 34.37
CA GLN A 17 -7.70 27.45 35.82
C GLN A 17 -8.98 28.15 36.37
N ILE A 18 -9.84 27.69 37.29
CA ILE A 18 -10.11 26.49 38.10
C ILE A 18 -11.56 26.75 38.69
N GLN A 19 -12.38 25.71 38.95
CA GLN A 19 -13.74 25.73 39.61
C GLN A 19 -13.64 25.98 41.16
N PRO A 20 -14.68 25.95 42.05
CA PRO A 20 -16.12 25.62 41.94
C PRO A 20 -17.10 26.52 42.80
N GLU A 21 -18.43 26.35 42.67
CA GLU A 21 -19.38 26.15 43.80
C GLU A 21 -20.86 26.09 43.38
N ASN A 22 -21.64 25.40 44.22
CA ASN A 22 -22.97 24.80 44.01
C ASN A 22 -24.14 25.80 44.03
N HIS A 23 -25.16 25.56 43.19
CA HIS A 23 -26.56 25.61 43.64
C HIS A 23 -27.49 24.80 42.72
N ALA A 24 -28.54 24.28 43.34
CA ALA A 24 -29.29 23.09 43.00
C ALA A 24 -30.42 23.24 41.96
N THR A 25 -30.76 22.08 41.39
CA THR A 25 -32.08 21.60 40.88
C THR A 25 -32.74 22.35 39.72
N ASN A 26 -32.84 21.65 38.58
CA ASN A 26 -34.14 21.27 38.00
C ASN A 26 -33.98 20.01 37.13
N ASP A 27 -34.87 19.07 37.39
CA ASP A 27 -34.95 17.71 36.88
C ASP A 27 -35.99 17.70 35.74
N PHE A 28 -35.58 17.44 34.48
CA PHE A 28 -36.44 17.05 33.34
C PHE A 28 -35.57 16.40 32.24
N PRO A 29 -36.13 15.48 31.43
CA PRO A 29 -35.56 14.16 31.13
C PRO A 29 -34.66 14.10 29.89
N ASP A 30 -33.82 13.05 29.85
CA ASP A 30 -33.08 12.59 28.67
C ASP A 30 -34.06 12.22 27.53
N GLU A 31 -34.31 13.14 26.60
CA GLU A 31 -34.86 12.83 25.28
C GLU A 31 -33.73 12.58 24.28
N GLU A 32 -33.62 11.30 23.93
CA GLU A 32 -33.31 10.76 22.61
C GLU A 32 -32.05 11.28 21.89
N LYS A 33 -31.00 10.44 21.96
CA LYS A 33 -29.98 10.38 20.92
C LYS A 33 -30.68 10.16 19.58
N GLU A 34 -30.67 11.20 18.75
CA GLU A 34 -31.06 11.12 17.34
C GLU A 34 -30.38 9.92 16.70
N HIS A 35 -31.23 8.93 16.42
CA HIS A 35 -30.94 7.81 15.56
C HIS A 35 -31.00 8.37 14.14
N ASP A 36 -29.87 8.86 13.63
CA ASP A 36 -29.71 9.15 12.21
C ASP A 36 -29.94 7.83 11.45
N SER A 37 -31.17 7.68 11.00
CA SER A 37 -31.67 6.60 10.17
C SER A 37 -31.50 7.03 8.72
N ASP A 38 -30.25 7.03 8.26
CA ASP A 38 -30.01 6.97 6.82
C ASP A 38 -30.21 5.52 6.39
N GLY A 39 -31.27 5.31 5.62
CA GLY A 39 -31.84 4.03 5.21
C GLY A 39 -31.02 3.31 4.14
N GLY A 40 -29.75 3.05 4.45
CA GLY A 40 -28.91 2.08 3.77
C GLY A 40 -28.12 1.35 4.83
N SER A 41 -28.57 0.16 5.24
CA SER A 41 -27.71 -0.74 5.99
C SER A 41 -26.55 -1.13 5.08
N GLU A 42 -25.50 -0.31 5.01
CA GLU A 42 -24.24 -0.70 4.40
C GLU A 42 -23.79 -1.96 5.14
N VAL A 43 -23.92 -3.10 4.48
CA VAL A 43 -23.41 -4.37 4.98
C VAL A 43 -21.90 -4.21 5.04
N LYS A 44 -21.39 -3.68 6.16
CA LYS A 44 -19.95 -3.51 6.39
C LYS A 44 -19.29 -4.87 6.22
N GLN A 45 -18.28 -4.92 5.36
CA GLN A 45 -17.56 -6.16 5.05
C GLN A 45 -16.81 -6.65 6.31
N ASP A 46 -16.69 -7.98 6.45
CA ASP A 46 -16.22 -8.62 7.68
C ASP A 46 -14.80 -8.21 8.09
N GLY A 47 -13.92 -7.97 7.11
CA GLY A 47 -12.56 -7.46 7.33
C GLY A 47 -12.54 -6.05 7.90
N VAL A 48 -13.48 -5.18 7.49
CA VAL A 48 -13.63 -3.81 8.04
C VAL A 48 -14.07 -3.86 9.49
N LYS A 49 -15.10 -4.66 9.80
CA LYS A 49 -15.57 -4.88 11.18
C LYS A 49 -14.45 -5.44 12.07
N ARG A 50 -13.66 -6.38 11.55
CA ARG A 50 -12.51 -6.98 12.24
C ARG A 50 -11.45 -5.94 12.59
N VAL A 51 -11.15 -5.01 11.69
CA VAL A 51 -10.15 -3.98 11.98
C VAL A 51 -10.67 -2.91 12.93
N GLU A 52 -11.92 -2.47 12.80
CA GLU A 52 -12.55 -1.58 13.81
C GLU A 52 -12.51 -2.20 15.21
N ALA A 53 -12.73 -3.52 15.32
CA ALA A 53 -12.62 -4.25 16.58
C ALA A 53 -11.17 -4.32 17.10
N ILE A 54 -10.19 -4.52 16.22
CA ILE A 54 -8.77 -4.60 16.58
C ILE A 54 -8.24 -3.23 17.03
N THR A 55 -8.54 -2.16 16.29
CA THR A 55 -8.04 -0.80 16.58
C THR A 55 -8.61 -0.23 17.87
N LYS A 56 -9.84 -0.62 18.27
CA LYS A 56 -10.40 -0.29 19.59
C LYS A 56 -9.57 -0.81 20.76
N VAL A 57 -8.80 -1.89 20.56
CA VAL A 57 -7.97 -2.51 21.60
C VAL A 57 -6.53 -1.98 21.58
N TRP A 58 -6.18 -1.09 20.63
CA TRP A 58 -4.83 -0.56 20.51
C TRP A 58 -4.59 0.59 21.49
N SER A 59 -3.50 0.48 22.26
CA SER A 59 -3.01 1.62 23.03
C SER A 59 -2.33 2.63 22.08
N PRO A 60 -2.24 3.92 22.45
CA PRO A 60 -1.55 4.92 21.65
C PRO A 60 -0.08 4.55 21.35
N GLY A 61 0.61 3.92 22.31
CA GLY A 61 1.98 3.44 22.10
C GLY A 61 2.08 2.32 21.06
N MET A 62 1.07 1.43 21.01
CA MET A 62 1.01 0.38 20.00
C MET A 62 0.75 0.95 18.60
N MET A 63 -0.12 1.96 18.47
CA MET A 63 -0.36 2.65 17.20
C MET A 63 0.95 3.22 16.61
N TRP A 64 1.78 3.84 17.45
CA TRP A 64 3.10 4.33 17.03
C TRP A 64 4.06 3.20 16.67
N ALA A 65 4.07 2.09 17.41
CA ALA A 65 4.89 0.93 17.07
C ALA A 65 4.52 0.36 15.69
N VAL A 66 3.21 0.18 15.41
CA VAL A 66 2.71 -0.25 14.10
C VAL A 66 3.11 0.72 13.02
N PHE A 67 2.93 2.03 13.24
CA PHE A 67 3.35 3.07 12.30
C PHE A 67 4.84 2.95 11.95
N ILE A 68 5.73 2.82 12.95
CA ILE A 68 7.17 2.72 12.74
C ILE A 68 7.52 1.49 11.90
N PHE A 69 6.93 0.33 12.19
CA PHE A 69 7.21 -0.88 11.40
C PHE A 69 6.66 -0.78 9.97
N LEU A 70 5.45 -0.22 9.77
CA LEU A 70 4.91 0.03 8.44
C LEU A 70 5.74 1.06 7.65
N TYR A 71 6.25 2.08 8.33
CA TYR A 71 7.18 3.06 7.78
C TYR A 71 8.47 2.38 7.30
N LEU A 72 9.04 1.48 8.09
CA LEU A 72 10.24 0.72 7.70
C LEU A 72 9.97 -0.22 6.52
N VAL A 73 8.83 -0.91 6.50
CA VAL A 73 8.43 -1.75 5.35
C VAL A 73 8.29 -0.91 4.09
N ASN A 74 7.61 0.24 4.17
CA ASN A 74 7.49 1.17 3.04
C ASN A 74 8.84 1.74 2.61
N PHE A 75 9.72 2.06 3.54
CA PHE A 75 11.06 2.54 3.20
C PHE A 75 11.83 1.48 2.40
N VAL A 76 11.81 0.22 2.85
CA VAL A 76 12.46 -0.88 2.13
C VAL A 76 11.84 -1.10 0.75
N ASP A 77 10.52 -1.08 0.66
CA ASP A 77 9.80 -1.29 -0.61
C ASP A 77 10.04 -0.15 -1.62
N THR A 78 10.03 1.11 -1.17
CA THR A 78 10.36 2.26 -2.03
C THR A 78 11.85 2.28 -2.41
N LEU A 79 12.74 1.88 -1.51
CA LEU A 79 14.16 1.75 -1.80
C LEU A 79 14.40 0.66 -2.85
N LEU A 80 13.72 -0.48 -2.70
CA LEU A 80 13.72 -1.55 -3.69
C LEU A 80 13.23 -1.03 -5.06
N GLN A 81 12.14 -0.27 -5.09
CA GLN A 81 11.62 0.32 -6.33
C GLN A 81 12.64 1.23 -7.02
N ALA A 82 13.36 2.06 -6.25
CA ALA A 82 14.38 2.96 -6.77
C ALA A 82 15.64 2.21 -7.27
N VAL A 83 16.13 1.22 -6.50
CA VAL A 83 17.25 0.35 -6.91
C VAL A 83 16.86 -0.43 -8.16
N HIS A 84 15.68 -1.02 -8.19
CA HIS A 84 15.17 -1.76 -9.34
C HIS A 84 15.14 -0.90 -10.60
N SER A 85 14.56 0.31 -10.52
CA SER A 85 14.46 1.23 -11.66
C SER A 85 15.83 1.57 -12.23
N SER A 86 16.82 1.73 -11.36
CA SER A 86 18.21 1.98 -11.75
C SER A 86 18.91 0.74 -12.33
N LEU A 87 18.49 -0.47 -11.94
CA LEU A 87 19.05 -1.72 -12.44
C LEU A 87 18.47 -2.18 -13.78
N VAL A 88 17.29 -1.68 -14.18
CA VAL A 88 16.61 -2.07 -15.43
C VAL A 88 17.54 -2.03 -16.64
N PRO A 89 18.29 -0.93 -16.92
CA PRO A 89 19.16 -0.87 -18.11
C PRO A 89 20.21 -1.99 -18.15
N TYR A 90 20.82 -2.34 -17.01
CA TYR A 90 21.82 -3.41 -16.94
C TYR A 90 21.20 -4.79 -17.20
N VAL A 91 19.99 -5.02 -16.70
CA VAL A 91 19.27 -6.26 -17.01
C VAL A 91 18.91 -6.31 -18.50
N THR A 92 18.44 -5.19 -19.07
CA THR A 92 18.06 -5.12 -20.48
C THR A 92 19.26 -5.39 -21.40
N SER A 93 20.45 -4.86 -21.09
CA SER A 93 21.63 -5.08 -21.92
C SER A 93 22.11 -6.53 -21.83
N SER A 94 21.95 -7.18 -20.67
CA SER A 94 22.30 -8.60 -20.51
C SER A 94 21.48 -9.56 -21.38
N PHE A 95 20.30 -9.11 -21.85
CA PHE A 95 19.43 -9.89 -22.73
C PHE A 95 19.39 -9.39 -24.18
N SER A 96 20.09 -8.30 -24.53
CA SER A 96 20.12 -7.71 -25.87
C SER A 96 18.74 -7.41 -26.49
N GLN A 97 17.69 -7.23 -25.67
CA GLN A 97 16.29 -7.17 -26.07
C GLN A 97 15.58 -5.97 -25.41
N HIS A 98 16.00 -4.76 -25.79
CA HIS A 98 15.57 -3.51 -25.15
C HIS A 98 14.08 -3.15 -25.36
N GLY A 99 13.47 -3.60 -26.45
CA GLY A 99 12.06 -3.28 -26.78
C GLY A 99 11.03 -4.00 -25.92
N LEU A 100 11.28 -5.28 -25.60
CA LEU A 100 10.32 -6.13 -24.88
C LEU A 100 10.08 -5.68 -23.43
N LEU A 101 11.08 -5.02 -22.82
CA LEU A 101 11.00 -4.55 -21.44
C LEU A 101 10.18 -3.27 -21.26
N ALA A 102 10.13 -2.40 -22.27
CA ALA A 102 9.27 -1.22 -22.25
C ALA A 102 7.79 -1.62 -22.26
N ILE A 103 7.42 -2.55 -23.15
CA ILE A 103 6.08 -3.12 -23.24
C ILE A 103 5.71 -3.76 -21.91
N THR A 104 6.58 -4.62 -21.38
CA THR A 104 6.43 -5.28 -20.08
C THR A 104 6.15 -4.30 -18.94
N SER A 105 6.84 -3.16 -18.89
CA SER A 105 6.64 -2.17 -17.83
C SER A 105 5.25 -1.53 -17.85
N VAL A 106 4.72 -1.29 -19.06
CA VAL A 106 3.36 -0.75 -19.26
C VAL A 106 2.32 -1.80 -18.88
N PHE A 107 2.49 -3.05 -19.31
CA PHE A 107 1.59 -4.14 -18.91
C PHE A 107 1.61 -4.35 -17.39
N GLY A 108 2.79 -4.36 -16.77
CA GLY A 108 2.93 -4.50 -15.33
C GLY A 108 2.21 -3.40 -14.55
N SER A 109 2.31 -2.14 -14.98
CA SER A 109 1.63 -1.02 -14.32
C SER A 109 0.11 -1.04 -14.52
N ILE A 110 -0.38 -1.41 -15.71
CA ILE A 110 -1.82 -1.59 -15.97
C ILE A 110 -2.39 -2.69 -15.09
N ILE A 111 -1.76 -3.88 -15.10
CA ILE A 111 -2.23 -5.03 -14.31
C ILE A 111 -2.21 -4.68 -12.82
N ALA A 112 -1.16 -4.02 -12.33
CA ALA A 112 -1.08 -3.60 -10.93
C ALA A 112 -2.15 -2.57 -10.56
N GLY A 113 -2.42 -1.60 -11.44
CA GLY A 113 -3.46 -0.59 -11.26
C GLY A 113 -4.86 -1.21 -11.18
N VAL A 114 -5.19 -2.12 -12.12
CA VAL A 114 -6.50 -2.80 -12.14
C VAL A 114 -6.65 -3.76 -10.96
N SER A 115 -5.58 -4.51 -10.63
CA SER A 115 -5.59 -5.44 -9.49
C SER A 115 -5.82 -4.75 -8.15
N LYS A 116 -5.57 -3.44 -8.02
CA LYS A 116 -5.79 -2.68 -6.79
C LYS A 116 -7.24 -2.79 -6.29
N LEU A 117 -8.23 -2.83 -7.20
CA LEU A 117 -9.65 -2.99 -6.83
C LEU A 117 -9.95 -4.39 -6.27
N ALA A 118 -9.44 -5.44 -6.90
CA ALA A 118 -9.57 -6.79 -6.36
C ALA A 118 -8.85 -6.95 -5.02
N ILE A 119 -7.67 -6.36 -4.88
CA ILE A 119 -6.90 -6.36 -3.62
C ILE A 119 -7.70 -5.67 -2.51
N ALA A 120 -8.34 -4.53 -2.79
CA ALA A 120 -9.24 -3.86 -1.86
C ALA A 120 -10.34 -4.80 -1.34
N LYS A 121 -11.08 -5.42 -2.26
CA LYS A 121 -12.13 -6.39 -1.92
C LYS A 121 -11.60 -7.56 -1.09
N ILE A 122 -10.44 -8.13 -1.45
CA ILE A 122 -9.82 -9.23 -0.69
C ILE A 122 -9.57 -8.81 0.76
N ILE A 123 -9.01 -7.61 0.96
CA ILE A 123 -8.66 -7.09 2.29
C ILE A 123 -9.91 -6.78 3.12
N ASP A 124 -10.95 -6.27 2.47
CA ASP A 124 -12.20 -5.97 3.16
C ASP A 124 -12.97 -7.23 3.55
N ILE A 125 -12.75 -8.36 2.88
CA ILE A 125 -13.38 -9.65 3.22
C ILE A 125 -12.52 -10.45 4.21
N ARG A 126 -11.22 -10.63 3.94
CA ARG A 126 -10.33 -11.50 4.72
C ARG A 126 -9.71 -10.78 5.92
N GLY A 127 -9.32 -9.53 5.76
CA GLY A 127 -8.58 -8.76 6.75
C GLY A 127 -7.28 -8.15 6.21
N ARG A 128 -6.79 -7.14 6.93
CA ARG A 128 -5.59 -6.36 6.59
C ARG A 128 -4.31 -7.21 6.66
N ASN A 129 -4.19 -8.09 7.66
CA ASN A 129 -3.00 -8.90 7.86
C ASN A 129 -2.82 -9.98 6.78
N GLU A 130 -3.90 -10.68 6.44
CA GLU A 130 -3.89 -11.69 5.38
C GLU A 130 -3.58 -11.05 4.03
N GLY A 131 -4.16 -9.88 3.75
CA GLY A 131 -3.80 -9.09 2.57
C GLY A 131 -2.32 -8.69 2.57
N PHE A 132 -1.81 -8.16 3.70
CA PHE A 132 -0.41 -7.73 3.85
C PHE A 132 0.56 -8.87 3.51
N LEU A 133 0.37 -10.03 4.13
CA LEU A 133 1.20 -11.21 3.88
C LEU A 133 1.09 -11.70 2.43
N LEU A 134 -0.11 -11.68 1.83
CA LEU A 134 -0.30 -12.05 0.43
C LEU A 134 0.48 -11.12 -0.51
N MET A 135 0.45 -9.81 -0.26
CA MET A 135 1.17 -8.84 -1.10
C MET A 135 2.69 -8.99 -0.95
N VAL A 136 3.19 -9.17 0.28
CA VAL A 136 4.60 -9.49 0.52
C VAL A 136 5.00 -10.77 -0.23
N LEU A 137 4.19 -11.82 -0.17
CA LEU A 137 4.46 -13.08 -0.90
C LEU A 137 4.52 -12.86 -2.42
N ILE A 138 3.59 -12.09 -2.98
CA ILE A 138 3.57 -11.75 -4.42
C ILE A 138 4.83 -10.96 -4.81
N ILE A 139 5.27 -10.00 -3.99
CA ILE A 139 6.54 -9.30 -4.20
C ILE A 139 7.71 -10.29 -4.21
N LEU A 140 7.77 -11.21 -3.22
CA LEU A 140 8.85 -12.19 -3.13
C LEU A 140 8.91 -13.10 -4.34
N ILE A 141 7.76 -13.59 -4.82
CA ILE A 141 7.68 -14.40 -6.05
C ILE A 141 8.25 -13.61 -7.23
N GLY A 142 7.78 -12.37 -7.43
CA GLY A 142 8.26 -11.53 -8.53
C GLY A 142 9.77 -11.24 -8.45
N MET A 143 10.27 -10.99 -7.25
CA MET A 143 11.68 -10.69 -7.01
C MET A 143 12.59 -11.91 -7.15
N ILE A 144 12.16 -13.08 -6.69
CA ILE A 144 12.86 -14.36 -6.90
C ILE A 144 12.91 -14.70 -8.40
N MET A 145 11.79 -14.52 -9.12
CA MET A 145 11.77 -14.70 -10.58
C MET A 145 12.76 -13.76 -11.28
N LYS A 146 12.83 -12.48 -10.89
CA LYS A 146 13.80 -11.52 -11.43
C LYS A 146 15.25 -11.87 -11.06
N ALA A 147 15.49 -12.43 -9.87
CA ALA A 147 16.82 -12.90 -9.48
C ALA A 147 17.26 -14.14 -10.29
N CYS A 148 16.34 -15.07 -10.57
CA CYS A 148 16.62 -16.34 -11.25
C CYS A 148 16.39 -16.31 -12.77
N CYS A 149 15.94 -15.18 -13.34
CA CYS A 149 15.61 -15.09 -14.76
C CYS A 149 16.81 -15.42 -15.65
N LYS A 150 16.61 -16.21 -16.70
CA LYS A 150 17.61 -16.51 -17.75
C LYS A 150 17.23 -15.92 -19.11
N ASN A 151 16.04 -15.36 -19.21
CA ASN A 151 15.46 -14.78 -20.41
C ASN A 151 14.56 -13.59 -20.02
N VAL A 152 14.16 -12.81 -21.01
CA VAL A 152 13.40 -11.57 -20.79
C VAL A 152 11.97 -11.86 -20.36
N GLU A 153 11.39 -12.95 -20.82
CA GLU A 153 10.02 -13.37 -20.54
C GLU A 153 9.84 -13.68 -19.05
N THR A 154 10.80 -14.39 -18.44
CA THR A 154 10.79 -14.66 -17.00
C THR A 154 10.97 -13.37 -16.20
N TYR A 155 11.84 -12.46 -16.67
CA TYR A 155 12.00 -11.15 -16.05
C TYR A 155 10.70 -10.35 -16.13
N ALA A 156 10.00 -10.42 -17.26
CA ALA A 156 8.77 -9.70 -17.51
C ALA A 156 7.61 -10.19 -16.63
N ALA A 157 7.46 -11.52 -16.52
CA ALA A 157 6.53 -12.11 -15.58
C ALA A 157 6.85 -11.69 -14.14
N GLY A 158 8.12 -11.79 -13.73
CA GLY A 158 8.56 -11.37 -12.40
C GLY A 158 8.35 -9.87 -12.14
N HIS A 159 8.54 -9.02 -13.15
CA HIS A 159 8.27 -7.59 -13.08
C HIS A 159 6.79 -7.31 -12.84
N THR A 160 5.89 -8.04 -13.51
CA THR A 160 4.45 -7.94 -13.33
C THR A 160 4.03 -8.34 -11.90
N PHE A 161 4.50 -9.49 -11.42
CA PHE A 161 4.25 -9.92 -10.03
C PHE A 161 4.76 -8.89 -9.01
N TYR A 162 5.97 -8.38 -9.21
CA TYR A 162 6.53 -7.34 -8.36
C TYR A 162 5.63 -6.10 -8.30
N TRP A 163 5.16 -5.59 -9.44
CA TRP A 163 4.32 -4.38 -9.46
C TRP A 163 2.96 -4.60 -8.81
N VAL A 164 2.30 -5.74 -9.06
CA VAL A 164 1.04 -6.09 -8.40
C VAL A 164 1.22 -6.11 -6.89
N GLY A 165 2.28 -6.79 -6.42
CA GLY A 165 2.60 -6.86 -5.00
C GLY A 165 2.97 -5.51 -4.39
N HIS A 166 3.77 -4.69 -5.09
CA HIS A 166 4.22 -3.36 -4.65
C HIS A 166 3.05 -2.38 -4.49
N VAL A 167 2.19 -2.28 -5.51
CA VAL A 167 0.99 -1.41 -5.49
C VAL A 167 -0.01 -1.91 -4.46
N GLY A 168 -0.20 -3.23 -4.39
CA GLY A 168 -1.05 -3.87 -3.40
C GLY A 168 -0.58 -3.57 -1.99
N LEU A 169 0.69 -3.83 -1.68
CA LEU A 169 1.30 -3.60 -0.37
C LEU A 169 1.13 -2.13 0.06
N SER A 170 1.44 -1.19 -0.84
CA SER A 170 1.24 0.24 -0.59
C SER A 170 -0.20 0.55 -0.23
N TYR A 171 -1.16 0.01 -0.98
CA TYR A 171 -2.59 0.18 -0.69
C TYR A 171 -2.99 -0.37 0.70
N ILE A 172 -2.48 -1.54 1.10
CA ILE A 172 -2.79 -2.12 2.41
C ILE A 172 -2.28 -1.21 3.52
N ILE A 173 -1.07 -0.68 3.36
CA ILE A 173 -0.48 0.25 4.33
C ILE A 173 -1.31 1.53 4.41
N ASP A 174 -1.75 2.08 3.28
CA ASP A 174 -2.64 3.26 3.24
C ASP A 174 -3.96 3.02 3.98
N VAL A 175 -4.57 1.83 3.81
CA VAL A 175 -5.80 1.43 4.49
C VAL A 175 -5.56 1.32 6.00
N VAL A 176 -4.51 0.62 6.43
CA VAL A 176 -4.17 0.47 7.85
C VAL A 176 -3.87 1.83 8.49
N LEU A 177 -3.14 2.69 7.78
CA LEU A 177 -2.83 4.05 8.23
C LEU A 177 -4.10 4.89 8.37
N SER A 178 -5.05 4.72 7.45
CA SER A 178 -6.36 5.37 7.51
C SER A 178 -7.21 4.86 8.67
N ASP A 179 -7.17 3.56 8.95
CA ASP A 179 -7.93 2.91 10.04
C ASP A 179 -7.42 3.31 11.44
N MET A 180 -6.12 3.61 11.57
CA MET A 180 -5.52 4.00 12.86
C MET A 180 -5.49 5.51 13.12
N THR A 181 -5.82 6.34 12.11
CA THR A 181 -5.75 7.80 12.21
C THR A 181 -7.12 8.44 12.12
N THR A 182 -7.30 9.52 12.90
CA THR A 182 -8.49 10.36 12.77
C THR A 182 -8.43 11.16 11.46
N LEU A 183 -9.60 11.53 10.91
CA LEU A 183 -9.68 12.32 9.67
C LEU A 183 -8.84 13.61 9.71
N ARG A 184 -8.78 14.27 10.88
CA ARG A 184 -8.00 15.51 11.09
C ARG A 184 -6.49 15.29 10.94
N ASN A 185 -5.96 14.18 11.47
CA ASN A 185 -4.52 13.93 11.53
C ASN A 185 -4.01 13.03 10.40
N ARG A 186 -4.92 12.41 9.63
CA ARG A 186 -4.60 11.45 8.57
C ARG A 186 -3.57 12.00 7.59
N MET A 187 -3.78 13.21 7.06
CA MET A 187 -2.88 13.77 6.05
C MET A 187 -1.46 14.02 6.57
N ILE A 188 -1.30 14.39 7.85
CA ILE A 188 0.02 14.55 8.48
C ILE A 188 0.74 13.20 8.54
N MET A 189 0.01 12.15 8.94
CA MET A 189 0.55 10.80 9.03
C MET A 189 0.90 10.22 7.66
N PHE A 190 0.10 10.50 6.63
CA PHE A 190 0.43 10.17 5.24
C PHE A 190 1.67 10.93 4.75
N GLY A 191 1.81 12.21 5.09
CA GLY A 191 3.01 13.00 4.78
C GLY A 191 4.28 12.40 5.39
N LEU A 192 4.22 12.02 6.67
CA LEU A 192 5.33 11.31 7.34
C LEU A 192 5.59 9.95 6.68
N TYR A 193 4.55 9.17 6.42
CA TYR A 193 4.63 7.89 5.74
C TYR A 193 5.29 7.97 4.36
N MET A 194 5.07 9.04 3.59
CA MET A 194 5.66 9.23 2.26
C MET A 194 7.10 9.76 2.28
N SER A 195 7.55 10.34 3.39
CA SER A 195 8.91 10.91 3.52
C SER A 195 10.08 9.96 3.22
N PRO A 196 10.03 8.62 3.46
CA PRO A 196 11.13 7.72 3.09
C PRO A 196 11.46 7.75 1.60
N ARG A 197 10.49 8.09 0.74
CA ARG A 197 10.69 8.18 -0.71
C ARG A 197 11.79 9.17 -1.08
N LEU A 198 12.00 10.22 -0.28
CA LEU A 198 13.09 11.18 -0.50
C LEU A 198 14.45 10.47 -0.39
N ALA A 199 14.69 9.75 0.70
CA ALA A 199 15.91 8.99 0.90
C ALA A 199 16.07 7.90 -0.16
N SER A 200 14.99 7.18 -0.50
CA SER A 200 15.01 6.13 -1.53
C SER A 200 15.35 6.66 -2.92
N THR A 201 14.86 7.85 -3.28
CA THR A 201 15.09 8.45 -4.60
C THR A 201 16.58 8.77 -4.84
N PHE A 202 17.29 9.26 -3.83
CA PHE A 202 18.72 9.58 -3.94
C PHE A 202 19.62 8.38 -3.60
N GLY A 203 19.23 7.56 -2.61
CA GLY A 203 20.01 6.40 -2.18
C GLY A 203 19.90 5.22 -3.14
N GLY A 204 18.74 5.01 -3.76
CA GLY A 204 18.48 3.88 -4.66
C GLY A 204 19.46 3.77 -5.83
N PRO A 205 19.67 4.83 -6.64
CA PRO A 205 20.64 4.82 -7.73
C PRO A 205 22.07 4.52 -7.24
N LYS A 206 22.48 5.06 -6.09
CA LYS A 206 23.81 4.82 -5.54
C LYS A 206 23.99 3.36 -5.10
N ILE A 207 22.97 2.78 -4.46
CA ILE A 207 22.97 1.36 -4.09
C ILE A 207 23.01 0.48 -5.34
N ALA A 208 22.24 0.82 -6.38
CA ALA A 208 22.29 0.10 -7.66
C ALA A 208 23.67 0.16 -8.31
N GLU A 209 24.35 1.32 -8.28
CA GLU A 209 25.73 1.48 -8.75
C GLU A 209 26.70 0.57 -7.97
N LEU A 210 26.55 0.47 -6.64
CA LEU A 210 27.38 -0.40 -5.81
C LEU A 210 27.14 -1.89 -6.13
N PHE A 211 25.88 -2.29 -6.33
CA PHE A 211 25.57 -3.65 -6.78
C PHE A 211 26.14 -3.93 -8.17
N PHE A 212 26.13 -2.95 -9.07
CA PHE A 212 26.71 -3.09 -10.40
C PHE A 212 28.24 -3.22 -10.36
N LYS A 213 28.92 -2.44 -9.51
CA LYS A 213 30.39 -2.44 -9.42
C LYS A 213 30.97 -3.63 -8.65
N TYR A 214 30.32 -4.04 -7.57
CA TYR A 214 30.88 -4.99 -6.61
C TYR A 214 30.08 -6.29 -6.48
N SER A 215 28.98 -6.44 -7.21
CA SER A 215 28.09 -7.58 -7.09
C SER A 215 27.31 -7.86 -8.38
N THR A 216 26.13 -8.47 -8.28
CA THR A 216 25.24 -8.75 -9.42
C THR A 216 23.84 -8.21 -9.17
N TYR A 217 23.13 -7.83 -10.23
CA TYR A 217 21.72 -7.43 -10.14
C TYR A 217 20.83 -8.55 -9.57
N ARG A 218 21.22 -9.82 -9.78
CA ARG A 218 20.50 -10.99 -9.24
C ARG A 218 20.56 -10.99 -7.72
N TRP A 219 21.76 -10.75 -7.17
CA TRP A 219 21.93 -10.65 -5.73
C TRP A 219 21.22 -9.42 -5.15
N ALA A 220 21.21 -8.29 -5.86
CA ALA A 220 20.43 -7.13 -5.44
C ALA A 220 18.95 -7.52 -5.22
N PHE A 221 18.32 -8.19 -6.18
CA PHE A 221 16.94 -8.64 -6.03
C PHE A 221 16.77 -9.64 -4.88
N GLY A 222 17.67 -10.61 -4.74
CA GLY A 222 17.63 -11.61 -3.66
C GLY A 222 17.84 -11.01 -2.26
N SER A 223 18.77 -10.07 -2.09
CA SER A 223 19.01 -9.43 -0.80
C SER A 223 17.82 -8.60 -0.33
N PHE A 224 17.15 -7.89 -1.26
CA PHE A 224 15.94 -7.14 -0.93
C PHE A 224 14.76 -8.04 -0.54
N CYS A 225 14.66 -9.28 -1.03
CA CYS A 225 13.68 -10.24 -0.52
C CYS A 225 13.88 -10.50 0.98
N ILE A 226 15.13 -10.75 1.40
CA ILE A 226 15.47 -11.04 2.80
C ILE A 226 15.16 -9.82 3.68
N ILE A 227 15.58 -8.63 3.23
CA ILE A 227 15.35 -7.38 3.96
C ILE A 227 13.84 -7.12 4.10
N LEU A 228 13.07 -7.26 3.02
CA LEU A 228 11.63 -7.03 3.06
C LEU A 228 10.92 -7.98 4.02
N VAL A 229 11.26 -9.27 3.99
CA VAL A 229 10.71 -10.26 4.94
C VAL A 229 11.06 -9.89 6.38
N PHE A 230 12.32 -9.53 6.64
CA PHE A 230 12.77 -9.17 7.98
C PHE A 230 11.94 -8.03 8.59
N PHE A 231 11.69 -6.96 7.83
CA PHE A 231 10.86 -5.85 8.30
C PHE A 231 9.35 -6.14 8.29
N SER A 232 8.89 -7.10 7.48
CA SER A 232 7.48 -7.49 7.42
C SER A 232 7.04 -8.40 8.59
N ILE A 233 7.96 -9.19 9.15
CA ILE A 233 7.67 -10.11 10.26
C ILE A 233 7.08 -9.38 11.49
N PRO A 234 7.68 -8.28 12.01
CA PRO A 234 7.14 -7.56 13.16
C PRO A 234 5.72 -7.03 12.92
N VAL A 235 5.45 -6.49 11.72
CA VAL A 235 4.11 -6.01 11.35
C VAL A 235 3.10 -7.14 11.47
N SER A 236 3.36 -8.27 10.80
CA SER A 236 2.47 -9.43 10.83
C SER A 236 2.31 -9.99 12.25
N ALA A 237 3.37 -10.02 13.06
CA ALA A 237 3.31 -10.51 14.43
C ALA A 237 2.37 -9.67 15.31
N ILE A 238 2.46 -8.33 15.19
CA ILE A 238 1.59 -7.40 15.93
C ILE A 238 0.13 -7.62 15.50
N PHE A 239 -0.14 -7.68 14.20
CA PHE A 239 -1.50 -7.94 13.69
C PHE A 239 -2.07 -9.25 14.23
N MET A 240 -1.31 -10.36 14.15
CA MET A 240 -1.76 -11.67 14.62
C MET A 240 -2.00 -11.70 16.13
N TYR A 241 -1.15 -11.03 16.92
CA TYR A 241 -1.31 -10.92 18.36
C TYR A 241 -2.59 -10.18 18.74
N HIS A 242 -2.83 -9.01 18.15
CA HIS A 242 -4.01 -8.20 18.45
C HIS A 242 -5.30 -8.81 17.91
N GLU A 243 -5.23 -9.47 16.77
CA GLU A 243 -6.35 -10.24 16.24
C GLU A 243 -6.73 -11.37 17.21
N THR A 244 -5.76 -12.13 17.73
CA THR A 244 -6.02 -13.19 18.70
C THR A 244 -6.59 -12.63 20.01
N LYS A 245 -6.10 -11.46 20.45
CA LYS A 245 -6.65 -10.76 21.62
C LYS A 245 -8.10 -10.31 21.40
N ALA A 246 -8.41 -9.74 20.23
CA ALA A 246 -9.78 -9.37 19.88
C ALA A 246 -10.72 -10.58 19.80
N LYS A 247 -10.23 -11.77 19.37
CA LYS A 247 -11.02 -13.01 19.36
C LYS A 247 -11.38 -13.43 20.77
N LYS A 248 -10.39 -13.41 21.68
CA LYS A 248 -10.59 -13.77 23.08
C LYS A 248 -11.56 -12.83 23.81
N LEU A 249 -11.63 -11.57 23.39
CA LEU A 249 -12.54 -10.57 23.95
C LEU A 249 -13.94 -10.59 23.31
N GLY A 250 -14.20 -11.48 22.35
CA GLY A 250 -15.52 -11.62 21.71
C GLY A 250 -15.85 -10.51 20.71
N TYR A 251 -14.89 -9.68 20.30
CA TYR A 251 -15.14 -8.55 19.39
C TYR A 251 -15.10 -8.93 17.90
N LEU A 252 -14.74 -10.17 17.55
CA LEU A 252 -14.62 -10.60 16.16
C LEU A 252 -15.88 -11.33 15.68
N PRO A 253 -16.41 -10.98 14.49
CA PRO A 253 -17.55 -11.69 13.92
C PRO A 253 -17.18 -13.16 13.65
N GLU A 254 -18.19 -14.05 13.75
CA GLU A 254 -18.02 -15.45 13.38
C GLU A 254 -17.56 -15.57 11.92
N LYS A 255 -16.54 -16.41 11.67
CA LYS A 255 -16.08 -16.66 10.30
C LYS A 255 -17.20 -17.34 9.52
N SER A 256 -17.56 -16.77 8.38
CA SER A 256 -18.48 -17.39 7.43
C SER A 256 -17.98 -18.79 7.05
N GLN A 257 -18.73 -19.84 7.41
CA GLN A 257 -18.42 -21.22 7.05
C GLN A 257 -18.90 -21.54 5.63
N ARG A 258 -18.33 -20.86 4.63
CA ARG A 258 -18.62 -21.14 3.21
C ARG A 258 -17.76 -22.29 2.70
N SER A 259 -18.35 -23.15 1.87
CA SER A 259 -17.61 -24.16 1.10
C SER A 259 -16.55 -23.49 0.21
N ILE A 260 -15.49 -24.22 -0.13
CA ILE A 260 -14.40 -23.72 -0.99
C ILE A 260 -14.95 -23.29 -2.36
N TRP A 261 -15.90 -24.04 -2.92
CA TRP A 261 -16.52 -23.73 -4.21
C TRP A 261 -17.41 -22.50 -4.17
N ASP A 262 -18.20 -22.36 -3.11
CA ASP A 262 -19.05 -21.18 -2.92
C ASP A 262 -18.20 -19.93 -2.67
N SER A 263 -17.08 -20.10 -1.96
CA SER A 263 -16.09 -19.03 -1.78
C SER A 263 -15.48 -18.61 -3.13
N ILE A 264 -15.04 -19.55 -3.97
CA ILE A 264 -14.47 -19.23 -5.29
C ILE A 264 -15.48 -18.51 -6.16
N LYS A 265 -16.73 -19.01 -6.27
CA LYS A 265 -17.78 -18.35 -7.05
C LYS A 265 -18.10 -16.95 -6.51
N TYR A 266 -18.24 -16.82 -5.20
CA TYR A 266 -18.49 -15.55 -4.54
C TYR A 266 -17.38 -14.54 -4.87
N TYR A 267 -16.11 -14.93 -4.71
CA TYR A 267 -14.98 -14.07 -5.04
C TYR A 267 -14.90 -13.76 -6.53
N PHE A 268 -15.20 -14.70 -7.42
CA PHE A 268 -15.17 -14.47 -8.87
C PHE A 268 -16.16 -13.39 -9.32
N VAL A 269 -17.36 -13.39 -8.73
CA VAL A 269 -18.38 -12.37 -8.99
C VAL A 269 -18.03 -11.05 -8.29
N GLU A 270 -17.63 -11.11 -7.02
CA GLU A 270 -17.32 -9.93 -6.20
C GLU A 270 -16.10 -9.14 -6.72
N PHE A 271 -15.13 -9.83 -7.31
CA PHE A 271 -13.95 -9.19 -7.91
C PHE A 271 -14.20 -8.64 -9.32
N ASP A 272 -15.36 -8.89 -9.92
CA ASP A 272 -15.64 -8.58 -11.33
C ASP A 272 -14.47 -8.96 -12.23
N VAL A 273 -14.12 -10.26 -12.23
CA VAL A 273 -12.95 -10.77 -12.98
C VAL A 273 -13.08 -10.46 -14.48
N VAL A 274 -14.30 -10.47 -15.00
CA VAL A 274 -14.57 -10.13 -16.41
C VAL A 274 -14.28 -8.66 -16.66
N GLY A 275 -14.79 -7.75 -15.82
CA GLY A 275 -14.49 -6.31 -15.91
C GLY A 275 -13.00 -6.02 -15.75
N MET A 276 -12.29 -6.71 -14.86
CA MET A 276 -10.84 -6.58 -14.74
C MET A 276 -10.11 -7.01 -16.02
N ILE A 277 -10.46 -8.17 -16.60
CA ILE A 277 -9.86 -8.65 -17.85
C ILE A 277 -10.14 -7.66 -18.98
N LEU A 278 -11.38 -7.18 -19.10
CA LEU A 278 -11.77 -6.20 -20.12
C LEU A 278 -11.03 -4.86 -19.94
N THR A 279 -10.84 -4.41 -18.70
CA THR A 279 -10.13 -3.17 -18.40
C THR A 279 -8.64 -3.29 -18.69
N ILE A 280 -8.02 -4.41 -18.31
CA ILE A 280 -6.62 -4.70 -18.66
C ILE A 280 -6.48 -4.74 -20.19
N ALA A 281 -7.34 -5.50 -20.88
CA ALA A 281 -7.30 -5.59 -22.34
C ALA A 281 -7.49 -4.22 -23.00
N GLY A 282 -8.47 -3.42 -22.56
CA GLY A 282 -8.75 -2.09 -23.08
C GLY A 282 -7.57 -1.13 -22.91
N PHE A 283 -7.03 -1.00 -21.69
CA PHE A 283 -5.87 -0.14 -21.46
C PHE A 283 -4.62 -0.64 -22.17
N SER A 284 -4.40 -1.95 -22.25
CA SER A 284 -3.28 -2.51 -23.02
C SER A 284 -3.39 -2.19 -24.50
N LEU A 285 -4.57 -2.37 -25.10
CA LEU A 285 -4.80 -2.06 -26.52
C LEU A 285 -4.61 -0.57 -26.84
N ILE A 286 -4.81 0.34 -25.88
CA ILE A 286 -4.61 1.78 -26.07
C ILE A 286 -3.16 2.19 -25.77
N LEU A 287 -2.62 1.79 -24.62
CA LEU A 287 -1.33 2.28 -24.11
C LEU A 287 -0.14 1.58 -24.77
N THR A 288 -0.28 0.33 -25.19
CA THR A 288 0.82 -0.40 -25.85
C THR A 288 1.17 0.21 -27.22
N PRO A 289 0.22 0.49 -28.14
CA PRO A 289 0.51 1.20 -29.39
C PRO A 289 1.15 2.57 -29.16
N LEU A 290 0.62 3.38 -28.23
CA LEU A 290 1.16 4.69 -27.88
C LEU A 290 2.62 4.61 -27.42
N ASN A 291 2.98 3.56 -26.67
CA ASN A 291 4.34 3.36 -26.21
C ASN A 291 5.27 2.91 -27.34
N ILE A 292 4.85 1.93 -28.16
CA ILE A 292 5.68 1.33 -29.22
C ILE A 292 5.85 2.28 -30.41
N ALA A 293 4.84 3.08 -30.76
CA ALA A 293 4.89 4.00 -31.90
C ALA A 293 6.06 4.99 -31.81
N THR A 294 6.54 5.34 -30.61
CA THR A 294 7.71 6.22 -30.43
C THR A 294 9.06 5.54 -30.73
N ARG A 295 9.09 4.21 -30.82
CA ARG A 295 10.30 3.40 -31.00
C ARG A 295 10.25 2.48 -32.23
N ALA A 296 9.11 2.42 -32.91
CA ALA A 296 8.92 1.60 -34.09
C ALA A 296 9.64 2.21 -35.31
N PRO A 297 10.17 1.39 -36.24
CA PRO A 297 10.95 1.86 -37.38
C PRO A 297 10.22 2.92 -38.24
N ASN A 298 8.90 2.76 -38.41
CA ASN A 298 8.06 3.69 -39.19
C ASN A 298 7.00 4.38 -38.32
N GLY A 299 7.22 4.48 -37.02
CA GLY A 299 6.24 5.01 -36.07
C GLY A 299 4.88 4.32 -36.19
N TRP A 300 3.79 5.09 -36.16
CA TRP A 300 2.41 4.60 -36.34
C TRP A 300 2.14 3.84 -37.64
N LYS A 301 2.99 4.00 -38.67
CA LYS A 301 2.84 3.30 -39.95
C LYS A 301 3.44 1.90 -39.96
N THR A 302 3.86 1.40 -38.80
CA THR A 302 4.50 0.08 -38.69
C THR A 302 3.44 -1.02 -38.59
N ASP A 303 3.55 -2.07 -39.40
CA ASP A 303 2.50 -3.06 -39.66
C ASP A 303 1.98 -3.84 -38.43
N TYR A 304 2.78 -3.95 -37.36
CA TYR A 304 2.35 -4.59 -36.11
C TYR A 304 1.67 -3.63 -35.12
N ILE A 305 1.59 -2.32 -35.45
CA ILE A 305 0.82 -1.34 -34.70
C ILE A 305 -0.53 -1.23 -35.41
N ILE A 306 -1.57 -1.77 -34.76
CA ILE A 306 -2.95 -1.60 -35.23
C ILE A 306 -3.34 -0.16 -34.84
N ALA A 307 -3.25 0.74 -35.82
CA ALA A 307 -3.55 2.17 -35.72
C ALA A 307 -4.88 2.50 -36.42
#